data_AF-A0A256W6X0-F1
#
_entry.id   AF-A0A256W6X0-F1
#
_cell.length_a   1.000
_cell.length_b   1.000
_cell.length_c   1.000
_cell.angle_alpha   90.00
_cell.angle_beta   90.00
_cell.angle_gamma   90.00
#
_symmetry.space_group_name_H-M   'P 1'
#
loop_
_entity.id
_entity.type
_entity.pdbx_description
1 polymer ?
#
loop_
_entity_poly.entity_id
_entity_poly.type
_entity_poly.pdbx_seq_one_letter_code
_entity_poly.pdbx_strand_id
1 'polypeptide(L)'
;MPGIIQGMVYEITLEGLQGALTGATVHLMQGANVVAQQITNKGQYAFTDVVPGTYSLIFKKVDPQTGVQTHQTVTLTGIIIDAGQTLTAETVFMQEVQQGRFVIENLGLIGNITALSKNLGTVSGLEKGEAVLAVFETLVPRKTARIEVVEEITGSDIVKDKAAMDRVSDLVKGKIINEGVSGEDIAREYKETTNLLIEKYKTASGEEKKTYKTLINTVAIAMLDNVATSELNELSAGTEDILKETVANLKNANISIKTLKNNWKGNDLKNKLKISSVTRVNKIFK
;
A
#
# COMPACT_ATOMS: atom_id res chain seq x y z
N MET A 1 34.48 -8.29 -15.09
CA MET A 1 34.20 -9.16 -13.93
C MET A 1 32.70 -9.35 -13.87
N PRO A 2 32.18 -10.57 -13.65
CA PRO A 2 30.75 -10.74 -13.49
C PRO A 2 30.28 -10.19 -12.14
N GLY A 3 29.00 -9.85 -12.04
CA GLY A 3 28.34 -9.39 -10.83
C GLY A 3 27.66 -10.52 -10.05
N ILE A 4 27.05 -10.14 -8.93
CA ILE A 4 26.30 -11.01 -8.01
C ILE A 4 24.95 -10.36 -7.73
N ILE A 5 23.86 -11.12 -7.83
CA ILE A 5 22.53 -10.72 -7.36
C ILE A 5 22.13 -11.68 -6.24
N GLN A 6 22.00 -11.18 -5.02
CA GLN A 6 21.67 -12.00 -3.85
C GLN A 6 20.58 -11.35 -3.01
N GLY A 7 19.99 -12.09 -2.07
CA GLY A 7 19.04 -11.49 -1.14
C GLY A 7 18.39 -12.48 -0.20
N MET A 8 17.48 -11.92 0.60
CA MET A 8 16.64 -12.65 1.53
C MET A 8 15.18 -12.62 1.07
N VAL A 9 14.51 -13.72 1.27
CA VAL A 9 13.07 -13.87 1.11
C VAL A 9 12.48 -14.10 2.49
N TYR A 10 11.50 -13.29 2.88
CA TYR A 10 10.79 -13.43 4.14
C TYR A 10 9.33 -13.82 3.93
N GLU A 11 8.72 -14.41 4.96
CA GLU A 11 7.29 -14.69 5.03
C GLU A 11 6.63 -13.73 6.01
N ILE A 12 5.49 -13.18 5.61
CA ILE A 12 4.62 -12.38 6.47
C ILE A 12 3.20 -12.93 6.40
N THR A 13 2.54 -12.99 7.56
CA THR A 13 1.13 -13.36 7.72
C THR A 13 0.40 -12.22 8.44
N LEU A 14 -0.90 -12.38 8.74
CA LEU A 14 -1.63 -11.42 9.59
C LEU A 14 -1.03 -11.25 10.97
N GLU A 15 -0.30 -12.25 11.45
CA GLU A 15 0.32 -12.25 12.77
C GLU A 15 1.68 -11.55 12.76
N GLY A 16 2.13 -11.06 11.59
CA GLY A 16 3.38 -10.32 11.42
C GLY A 16 4.44 -11.12 10.67
N LEU A 17 5.70 -10.66 10.76
CA LEU A 17 6.86 -11.29 10.13
C LEU A 17 7.08 -12.67 10.74
N GLN A 18 6.92 -13.71 9.94
CA GLN A 18 7.16 -15.10 10.36
C GLN A 18 8.65 -15.46 10.28
N GLY A 19 9.43 -14.68 9.53
CA GLY A 19 10.87 -14.84 9.39
C GLY A 19 11.26 -15.20 7.96
N ALA A 20 12.40 -15.87 7.80
CA ALA A 20 12.97 -16.14 6.48
C ALA A 20 12.25 -17.32 5.78
N LEU A 21 11.73 -17.09 4.57
CA LEU A 21 10.95 -18.07 3.82
C LEU A 21 11.86 -19.06 3.07
N THR A 22 11.80 -20.32 3.47
CA THR A 22 12.49 -21.42 2.78
C THR A 22 11.61 -22.02 1.69
N GLY A 23 12.23 -22.45 0.58
CA GLY A 23 11.54 -23.17 -0.48
C GLY A 23 10.82 -22.29 -1.51
N ALA A 24 11.04 -20.97 -1.50
CA ALA A 24 10.58 -20.10 -2.57
C ALA A 24 11.50 -20.25 -3.79
N THR A 25 10.94 -20.37 -4.98
CA THR A 25 11.68 -20.39 -6.24
C THR A 25 11.88 -18.97 -6.74
N VAL A 26 13.13 -18.57 -6.98
CA VAL A 26 13.53 -17.28 -7.53
C VAL A 26 14.00 -17.51 -8.97
N HIS A 27 13.34 -16.90 -9.94
CA HIS A 27 13.77 -16.89 -11.34
C HIS A 27 14.46 -15.57 -11.64
N LEU A 28 15.69 -15.63 -12.15
CA LEU A 28 16.36 -14.49 -12.76
C LEU A 28 15.96 -14.42 -14.22
N MET A 29 15.39 -13.28 -14.61
CA MET A 29 14.85 -13.02 -15.93
C MET A 29 15.69 -11.99 -16.66
N GLN A 30 15.94 -12.22 -17.94
CA GLN A 30 16.45 -11.21 -18.87
C GLN A 30 15.47 -11.07 -20.04
N GLY A 31 14.75 -9.94 -20.08
CA GLY A 31 13.56 -9.82 -20.92
C GLY A 31 12.50 -10.86 -20.51
N ALA A 32 12.01 -11.63 -21.49
CA ALA A 32 11.01 -12.69 -21.24
C ALA A 32 11.62 -14.06 -20.85
N ASN A 33 12.94 -14.19 -20.86
CA ASN A 33 13.62 -15.49 -20.68
C ASN A 33 14.08 -15.67 -19.24
N VAL A 34 13.85 -16.88 -18.69
CA VAL A 34 14.52 -17.32 -17.46
C VAL A 34 15.96 -17.66 -17.80
N VAL A 35 16.91 -16.91 -17.24
CA VAL A 35 18.35 -17.14 -17.45
C VAL A 35 19.00 -17.93 -16.31
N ALA A 36 18.40 -17.90 -15.11
CA ALA A 36 18.78 -18.75 -13.99
C ALA A 36 17.60 -18.92 -13.02
N GLN A 37 17.68 -19.94 -12.16
CA GLN A 37 16.74 -20.11 -11.05
C GLN A 37 17.43 -20.65 -9.81
N GLN A 38 16.84 -20.36 -8.64
CA GLN A 38 17.29 -20.90 -7.35
C GLN A 38 16.10 -21.12 -6.43
N ILE A 39 16.25 -22.05 -5.49
CA ILE A 39 15.30 -22.25 -4.39
C ILE A 39 15.92 -21.68 -3.11
N THR A 40 15.15 -20.89 -2.36
CA THR A 40 15.65 -20.26 -1.13
C THR A 40 15.94 -21.27 -0.03
N ASN A 41 17.03 -21.07 0.68
CA ASN A 41 17.39 -21.83 1.88
C ASN A 41 17.54 -20.86 3.05
N LYS A 42 16.73 -21.01 4.11
CA LYS A 42 16.63 -20.01 5.20
C LYS A 42 16.39 -18.60 4.65
N GLY A 43 15.55 -18.47 3.63
CA GLY A 43 15.29 -17.21 2.91
C GLY A 43 16.37 -16.78 1.93
N GLN A 44 17.57 -17.32 1.98
CA GLN A 44 18.70 -16.85 1.17
C GLN A 44 18.64 -17.34 -0.27
N TYR A 45 19.00 -16.46 -1.20
CA TYR A 45 19.32 -16.79 -2.58
C TYR A 45 20.51 -15.94 -3.06
N ALA A 46 21.28 -16.45 -4.02
CA ALA A 46 22.40 -15.79 -4.68
C ALA A 46 22.61 -16.37 -6.10
N PHE A 47 22.52 -15.49 -7.10
CA PHE A 47 23.02 -15.71 -8.45
C PHE A 47 24.43 -15.12 -8.53
N THR A 48 25.43 -15.98 -8.70
CA THR A 48 26.80 -15.56 -8.99
C THR A 48 27.04 -15.53 -10.48
N ASP A 49 28.13 -14.91 -10.90
CA ASP A 49 28.58 -14.88 -12.29
C ASP A 49 27.58 -14.21 -13.26
N VAL A 50 26.84 -13.22 -12.76
CA VAL A 50 25.84 -12.49 -13.55
C VAL A 50 26.53 -11.52 -14.50
N VAL A 51 26.26 -11.64 -15.80
CA VAL A 51 26.79 -10.69 -16.79
C VAL A 51 26.19 -9.30 -16.56
N PRO A 52 26.96 -8.21 -16.73
CA PRO A 52 26.40 -6.86 -16.62
C PRO A 52 25.21 -6.64 -17.54
N GLY A 53 24.15 -6.00 -17.02
CA GLY A 53 22.92 -5.77 -17.77
C GLY A 53 21.70 -5.49 -16.90
N THR A 54 20.52 -5.51 -17.54
CA THR A 54 19.23 -5.29 -16.87
C THR A 54 18.47 -6.61 -16.72
N TYR A 55 17.93 -6.83 -15.53
CA TYR A 55 17.29 -8.07 -15.11
C TYR A 55 15.96 -7.80 -14.40
N SER A 56 15.17 -8.87 -14.26
CA SER A 56 14.03 -8.95 -13.35
C SER A 56 14.12 -10.22 -12.51
N LEU A 57 13.50 -10.23 -11.33
CA LEU A 57 13.39 -11.41 -10.47
C LEU A 57 11.92 -11.78 -10.32
N ILE A 58 11.56 -13.05 -10.54
CA ILE A 58 10.22 -13.57 -10.29
C ILE A 58 10.28 -14.61 -9.18
N PHE A 59 9.61 -14.33 -8.08
CA PHE A 59 9.55 -15.18 -6.90
C PHE A 59 8.22 -15.93 -6.85
N LYS A 60 8.27 -17.25 -6.67
CA LYS A 60 7.10 -18.13 -6.56
C LYS A 60 7.22 -19.07 -5.37
N LYS A 61 6.10 -19.40 -4.72
CA LYS A 61 6.04 -20.44 -3.71
C LYS A 61 4.82 -21.32 -3.97
N VAL A 62 5.08 -22.60 -4.22
CA VAL A 62 4.05 -23.62 -4.37
C VAL A 62 4.04 -24.53 -3.16
N ASP A 63 2.89 -25.13 -2.92
CA ASP A 63 2.77 -26.35 -2.13
C ASP A 63 3.47 -27.49 -2.91
N PRO A 64 4.46 -28.17 -2.31
CA PRO A 64 5.25 -29.16 -3.04
C PRO A 64 4.48 -30.44 -3.40
N GLN A 65 3.33 -30.70 -2.77
CA GLN A 65 2.53 -31.90 -3.02
C GLN A 65 1.49 -31.67 -4.12
N THR A 66 0.85 -30.50 -4.13
CA THR A 66 -0.24 -30.16 -5.04
C THR A 66 0.21 -29.29 -6.21
N GLY A 67 1.38 -28.66 -6.13
CA GLY A 67 1.87 -27.69 -7.12
C GLY A 67 1.09 -26.38 -7.13
N VAL A 68 0.11 -26.23 -6.23
CA VAL A 68 -0.71 -25.03 -6.12
C VAL A 68 0.13 -23.90 -5.54
N GLN A 69 0.04 -22.71 -6.11
CA GLN A 69 0.65 -21.51 -5.54
C GLN A 69 0.05 -21.26 -4.15
N THR A 70 0.90 -21.22 -3.13
CA THR A 70 0.51 -20.95 -1.74
C THR A 70 0.73 -19.49 -1.35
N HIS A 71 1.39 -18.75 -2.23
CA HIS A 71 1.69 -17.36 -2.04
C HIS A 71 1.63 -16.63 -3.37
N GLN A 72 1.39 -15.33 -3.30
CA GLN A 72 1.39 -14.46 -4.48
C GLN A 72 2.78 -14.45 -5.15
N THR A 73 2.76 -14.40 -6.49
CA THR A 73 4.01 -14.19 -7.25
C THR A 73 4.48 -12.75 -7.06
N VAL A 74 5.74 -12.57 -6.66
CA VAL A 74 6.38 -11.25 -6.56
C VAL A 74 7.32 -11.07 -7.75
N THR A 75 7.26 -9.91 -8.40
CA THR A 75 8.16 -9.55 -9.51
C THR A 75 8.91 -8.26 -9.19
N LEU A 76 10.23 -8.31 -9.26
CA LEU A 76 11.10 -7.12 -9.20
C LEU A 76 11.63 -6.85 -10.60
N THR A 77 11.48 -5.63 -11.11
CA THR A 77 11.95 -5.25 -12.45
C THR A 77 13.01 -4.15 -12.38
N GLY A 78 13.72 -3.93 -13.50
CA GLY A 78 14.69 -2.85 -13.61
C GLY A 78 15.94 -3.02 -12.74
N ILE A 79 16.32 -4.25 -12.42
CA ILE A 79 17.55 -4.54 -11.67
C ILE A 79 18.73 -4.36 -12.62
N ILE A 80 19.55 -3.34 -12.39
CA ILE A 80 20.77 -3.08 -13.17
C ILE A 80 21.96 -3.61 -12.39
N ILE A 81 22.76 -4.46 -13.03
CA ILE A 81 24.00 -5.00 -12.47
C ILE A 81 25.19 -4.58 -13.33
N ASP A 82 26.17 -3.94 -12.72
CA ASP A 82 27.43 -3.54 -13.34
C ASP A 82 28.53 -4.58 -13.12
N ALA A 83 29.63 -4.46 -13.88
CA ALA A 83 30.75 -5.39 -13.79
C ALA A 83 31.36 -5.44 -12.38
N GLY A 84 31.38 -6.63 -11.78
CA GLY A 84 31.91 -6.85 -10.43
C GLY A 84 31.01 -6.33 -9.31
N GLN A 85 29.81 -5.84 -9.61
CA GLN A 85 28.88 -5.34 -8.60
C GLN A 85 28.23 -6.50 -7.83
N THR A 86 28.06 -6.32 -6.53
CA THR A 86 27.15 -7.15 -5.71
C THR A 86 25.91 -6.35 -5.40
N LEU A 87 24.75 -6.85 -5.81
CA LEU A 87 23.45 -6.26 -5.56
C LEU A 87 22.65 -7.14 -4.60
N THR A 88 22.08 -6.51 -3.56
CA THR A 88 21.22 -7.18 -2.59
C THR A 88 19.74 -6.82 -2.84
N ALA A 89 18.93 -7.80 -3.23
CA ALA A 89 17.51 -7.68 -3.57
C ALA A 89 16.63 -8.52 -2.63
N GLU A 90 16.35 -8.01 -1.44
CA GLU A 90 15.43 -8.70 -0.51
C GLU A 90 13.96 -8.56 -0.92
N THR A 91 13.13 -9.54 -0.58
CA THR A 91 11.69 -9.54 -0.83
C THR A 91 10.91 -10.21 0.29
N VAL A 92 9.60 -9.99 0.33
CA VAL A 92 8.69 -10.59 1.31
C VAL A 92 7.50 -11.21 0.58
N PHE A 93 7.18 -12.45 0.91
CA PHE A 93 5.97 -13.14 0.49
C PHE A 93 4.88 -12.98 1.54
N MET A 94 3.65 -12.80 1.07
CA MET A 94 2.45 -12.97 1.88
C MET A 94 1.85 -14.34 1.61
N GLN A 95 1.58 -15.11 2.67
CA GLN A 95 0.88 -16.39 2.57
C GLN A 95 -0.57 -16.15 2.13
N GLU A 96 -1.02 -16.87 1.10
CA GLU A 96 -2.44 -16.88 0.73
C GLU A 96 -3.21 -17.74 1.74
N VAL A 97 -4.00 -17.13 2.61
CA VAL A 97 -4.92 -17.89 3.48
C VAL A 97 -6.13 -18.33 2.63
N GLN A 98 -6.03 -19.52 2.06
CA GLN A 98 -7.14 -20.24 1.43
C GLN A 98 -8.14 -20.71 2.51
N GLN A 99 -8.94 -19.79 3.07
CA GLN A 99 -10.31 -19.96 3.62
C GLN A 99 -10.91 -18.57 3.91
N GLY A 100 -11.29 -17.83 2.86
CA GLY A 100 -12.26 -16.73 2.98
C GLY A 100 -11.80 -15.42 3.64
N ARG A 101 -10.53 -15.23 4.00
CA ARG A 101 -10.05 -13.95 4.57
C ARG A 101 -8.73 -13.42 4.02
N PHE A 102 -8.36 -13.81 2.79
CA PHE A 102 -7.34 -13.16 1.96
C PHE A 102 -7.60 -13.24 0.45
N VAL A 103 -8.84 -13.47 0.04
CA VAL A 103 -9.23 -13.21 -1.35
C VAL A 103 -9.69 -11.75 -1.42
N ILE A 104 -8.74 -10.82 -1.26
CA ILE A 104 -8.88 -9.52 -1.91
C ILE A 104 -8.03 -9.64 -3.17
N GLU A 105 -8.63 -10.26 -4.18
CA GLU A 105 -8.06 -10.30 -5.53
C GLU A 105 -7.57 -8.89 -5.89
N ASN A 106 -6.29 -8.78 -6.27
CA ASN A 106 -5.71 -7.58 -6.85
C ASN A 106 -5.69 -6.32 -5.98
N LEU A 107 -5.01 -6.40 -4.84
CA LEU A 107 -4.48 -5.19 -4.26
C LEU A 107 -3.18 -4.81 -4.99
N GLY A 108 -3.17 -3.67 -5.68
CA GLY A 108 -1.95 -2.93 -6.03
C GLY A 108 -1.05 -2.57 -4.83
N LEU A 109 -1.28 -3.18 -3.65
CA LEU A 109 -0.49 -3.09 -2.44
C LEU A 109 0.87 -3.78 -2.54
N ILE A 110 1.10 -4.87 -3.29
CA ILE A 110 2.43 -5.52 -3.22
C ILE A 110 3.52 -4.65 -3.86
N GLY A 111 3.23 -4.08 -5.04
CA GLY A 111 4.11 -3.10 -5.68
C GLY A 111 4.32 -1.88 -4.78
N ASN A 112 3.21 -1.34 -4.26
CA ASN A 112 3.26 -0.18 -3.37
C ASN A 112 3.96 -0.47 -2.04
N ILE A 113 3.78 -1.62 -1.39
CA ILE A 113 4.45 -1.96 -0.12
C ILE A 113 5.97 -2.11 -0.35
N THR A 114 6.38 -2.68 -1.47
CA THR A 114 7.80 -2.85 -1.80
C THR A 114 8.47 -1.50 -2.09
N ALA A 115 7.81 -0.65 -2.87
CA ALA A 115 8.26 0.71 -3.14
C ALA A 115 8.28 1.60 -1.89
N LEU A 116 7.17 1.59 -1.12
CA LEU A 116 7.06 2.33 0.13
C LEU A 116 8.11 1.86 1.14
N SER A 117 8.29 0.56 1.36
CA SER A 117 9.26 0.04 2.33
C SER A 117 10.70 0.40 1.95
N LYS A 118 11.04 0.39 0.65
CA LYS A 118 12.33 0.87 0.15
C LYS A 118 12.54 2.35 0.49
N ASN A 119 11.59 3.20 0.13
CA ASN A 119 11.64 4.64 0.40
C ASN A 119 11.65 4.93 1.91
N LEU A 120 10.90 4.13 2.68
CA LEU A 120 10.82 4.23 4.13
C LEU A 120 12.16 3.91 4.76
N GLY A 121 12.87 2.86 4.34
CA GLY A 121 14.21 2.57 4.86
C GLY A 121 15.17 3.74 4.68
N THR A 122 15.10 4.45 3.55
CA THR A 122 15.90 5.66 3.29
C THR A 122 15.52 6.83 4.19
N VAL A 123 14.23 7.01 4.47
CA VAL A 123 13.68 8.17 5.20
C VAL A 123 13.72 7.99 6.73
N SER A 124 13.38 6.80 7.20
CA SER A 124 13.17 6.48 8.62
C SER A 124 14.41 5.92 9.32
N GLY A 125 15.42 5.50 8.55
CA GLY A 125 16.56 4.73 9.05
C GLY A 125 16.20 3.32 9.53
N LEU A 126 15.00 2.82 9.22
CA LEU A 126 14.62 1.43 9.46
C LEU A 126 15.41 0.50 8.53
N GLU A 127 15.79 -0.67 9.04
CA GLU A 127 16.27 -1.74 8.17
C GLU A 127 15.15 -2.18 7.22
N LYS A 128 15.49 -2.69 6.04
CA LYS A 128 14.50 -3.00 5.00
C LYS A 128 13.41 -3.97 5.50
N GLY A 129 13.79 -5.00 6.26
CA GLY A 129 12.84 -5.94 6.88
C GLY A 129 11.92 -5.27 7.90
N GLU A 130 12.45 -4.36 8.73
CA GLU A 130 11.66 -3.58 9.69
C GLU A 130 10.70 -2.63 8.99
N ALA A 131 11.15 -1.99 7.90
CA ALA A 131 10.32 -1.08 7.10
C ALA A 131 9.14 -1.81 6.45
N VAL A 132 9.36 -3.02 5.92
CA VAL A 132 8.27 -3.85 5.37
C VAL A 132 7.29 -4.24 6.46
N LEU A 133 7.79 -4.70 7.62
CA LEU A 133 6.94 -5.09 8.74
C LEU A 133 6.11 -3.91 9.26
N ALA A 134 6.73 -2.75 9.43
CA ALA A 134 6.07 -1.54 9.90
C ALA A 134 4.97 -1.09 8.93
N VAL A 135 5.23 -1.11 7.61
CA VAL A 135 4.23 -0.82 6.58
C VAL A 135 3.07 -1.81 6.66
N PHE A 136 3.35 -3.11 6.77
CA PHE A 136 2.35 -4.15 6.82
C PHE A 136 1.45 -4.03 8.07
N GLU A 137 2.04 -4.05 9.27
CA GLU A 137 1.31 -3.98 10.55
C GLU A 137 0.53 -2.68 10.75
N THR A 138 0.89 -1.63 10.03
CA THR A 138 0.25 -0.32 10.16
C THR A 138 -0.81 -0.10 9.09
N LEU A 139 -0.45 -0.26 7.81
CA LEU A 139 -1.31 0.15 6.70
C LEU A 139 -2.30 -0.94 6.29
N VAL A 140 -1.95 -2.22 6.40
CA VAL A 140 -2.86 -3.30 6.00
C VAL A 140 -4.11 -3.32 6.89
N PRO A 141 -4.03 -3.38 8.23
CA PRO A 141 -5.22 -3.36 9.08
C PRO A 141 -6.08 -2.11 8.87
N ARG A 142 -5.43 -0.95 8.72
CA ARG A 142 -6.10 0.33 8.42
C ARG A 142 -6.92 0.27 7.13
N LYS A 143 -6.34 -0.28 6.07
CA LYS A 143 -7.00 -0.39 4.76
C LYS A 143 -8.09 -1.46 4.78
N THR A 144 -7.85 -2.62 5.39
CA THR A 144 -8.85 -3.69 5.53
C THR A 144 -10.10 -3.18 6.25
N ALA A 145 -9.95 -2.49 7.38
CA ALA A 145 -11.08 -1.93 8.12
C ALA A 145 -11.92 -0.97 7.27
N ARG A 146 -11.28 -0.15 6.41
CA ARG A 146 -12.01 0.74 5.49
C ARG A 146 -12.72 -0.02 4.38
N ILE A 147 -12.12 -1.08 3.84
CA ILE A 147 -12.74 -1.93 2.81
C ILE A 147 -13.98 -2.61 3.39
N GLU A 148 -13.88 -3.20 4.59
CA GLU A 148 -15.01 -3.84 5.29
C GLU A 148 -16.19 -2.85 5.43
N VAL A 149 -15.93 -1.60 5.84
CA VAL A 149 -16.97 -0.55 5.93
C VAL A 149 -17.62 -0.27 4.56
N VAL A 150 -16.83 -0.17 3.48
CA VAL A 150 -17.37 0.13 2.15
C VAL A 150 -18.19 -1.04 1.61
N GLU A 151 -17.76 -2.27 1.85
CA GLU A 151 -18.46 -3.47 1.40
C GLU A 151 -19.77 -3.68 2.15
N GLU A 152 -19.78 -3.44 3.47
CA GLU A 152 -21.00 -3.44 4.28
C GLU A 152 -22.02 -2.39 3.78
N ILE A 153 -21.56 -1.16 3.53
CA ILE A 153 -22.43 -0.11 2.99
C ILE A 153 -22.95 -0.48 1.60
N THR A 154 -22.10 -1.04 0.75
CA THR A 154 -22.47 -1.48 -0.60
C THR A 154 -23.55 -2.57 -0.56
N GLY A 155 -23.43 -3.53 0.36
CA GLY A 155 -24.43 -4.60 0.55
C GLY A 155 -25.73 -4.17 1.23
N SER A 156 -25.76 -2.99 1.86
CA SER A 156 -26.94 -2.49 2.59
C SER A 156 -28.02 -1.86 1.70
N ASP A 157 -27.72 -1.58 0.42
CA ASP A 157 -28.57 -0.85 -0.53
C ASP A 157 -29.07 0.54 -0.06
N ILE A 158 -28.48 1.09 1.02
CA ILE A 158 -28.84 2.42 1.55
C ILE A 158 -28.43 3.54 0.58
N VAL A 159 -27.25 3.42 -0.03
CA VAL A 159 -26.73 4.37 -1.02
C VAL A 159 -26.97 3.82 -2.42
N LYS A 160 -27.90 4.44 -3.16
CA LYS A 160 -28.29 3.99 -4.51
C LYS A 160 -27.41 4.56 -5.63
N ASP A 161 -26.57 5.54 -5.33
CA ASP A 161 -25.66 6.13 -6.30
C ASP A 161 -24.48 5.18 -6.57
N LYS A 162 -24.69 4.28 -7.54
CA LYS A 162 -23.71 3.26 -7.91
C LYS A 162 -22.38 3.88 -8.37
N ALA A 163 -22.42 4.99 -9.12
CA ALA A 163 -21.21 5.63 -9.62
C ALA A 163 -20.37 6.23 -8.47
N ALA A 164 -21.03 6.86 -7.48
CA ALA A 164 -20.34 7.32 -6.28
C ALA A 164 -19.74 6.15 -5.49
N MET A 165 -20.47 5.05 -5.33
CA MET A 165 -19.99 3.86 -4.61
C MET A 165 -18.84 3.16 -5.34
N ASP A 166 -18.90 3.05 -6.66
CA ASP A 166 -17.82 2.47 -7.48
C ASP A 166 -16.54 3.32 -7.31
N ARG A 167 -16.64 4.66 -7.38
CA ARG A 167 -15.49 5.55 -7.15
C ARG A 167 -14.91 5.43 -5.74
N VAL A 168 -15.77 5.33 -4.71
CA VAL A 168 -15.33 5.11 -3.34
C VAL A 168 -14.61 3.76 -3.19
N SER A 169 -15.19 2.70 -3.76
CA SER A 169 -14.63 1.35 -3.73
C SER A 169 -13.25 1.32 -4.40
N ASP A 170 -13.11 1.92 -5.57
CA ASP A 170 -11.85 1.96 -6.31
C ASP A 170 -10.77 2.75 -5.55
N LEU A 171 -11.12 3.88 -4.92
CA LEU A 171 -10.19 4.65 -4.09
C LEU A 171 -9.77 3.92 -2.82
N VAL A 172 -10.71 3.34 -2.08
CA VAL A 172 -10.41 2.67 -0.80
C VAL A 172 -9.64 1.36 -1.04
N LYS A 173 -9.95 0.63 -2.12
CA LYS A 173 -9.18 -0.55 -2.56
C LYS A 173 -7.84 -0.16 -3.18
N GLY A 174 -7.61 1.12 -3.48
CA GLY A 174 -6.35 1.64 -3.99
C GLY A 174 -6.08 1.20 -5.43
N LYS A 175 -7.13 1.02 -6.23
CA LYS A 175 -7.00 0.75 -7.68
C LYS A 175 -6.51 1.98 -8.46
N ILE A 176 -6.56 3.15 -7.85
CA ILE A 176 -6.21 4.45 -8.46
C ILE A 176 -4.78 4.90 -8.06
N ILE A 177 -4.13 4.19 -7.12
CA ILE A 177 -2.79 4.54 -6.63
C ILE A 177 -1.80 3.52 -7.18
N ASN A 178 -1.27 3.80 -8.36
CA ASN A 178 -0.17 3.04 -8.96
C ASN A 178 1.18 3.62 -8.52
N GLU A 179 2.23 2.83 -8.66
CA GLU A 179 3.62 3.26 -8.47
C GLU A 179 3.91 4.48 -9.40
N GLY A 180 4.39 5.59 -8.82
CA GLY A 180 4.76 6.80 -9.57
C GLY A 180 3.71 7.92 -9.65
N VAL A 181 2.52 7.76 -9.06
CA VAL A 181 1.54 8.85 -8.93
C VAL A 181 1.99 9.84 -7.85
N SER A 182 1.95 11.14 -8.14
CA SER A 182 2.38 12.18 -7.19
C SER A 182 1.43 12.29 -5.99
N GLY A 183 1.94 12.77 -4.84
CA GLY A 183 1.10 13.05 -3.69
C GLY A 183 -0.02 14.06 -3.98
N GLU A 184 0.24 14.99 -4.90
CA GLU A 184 -0.74 15.98 -5.35
C GLU A 184 -1.90 15.35 -6.12
N ASP A 185 -1.60 14.45 -7.07
CA ASP A 185 -2.63 13.75 -7.87
C ASP A 185 -3.46 12.81 -6.98
N ILE A 186 -2.81 12.12 -6.04
CA ILE A 186 -3.49 11.31 -5.02
C ILE A 186 -4.46 12.20 -4.22
N ALA A 187 -3.98 13.34 -3.68
CA ALA A 187 -4.82 14.24 -2.91
C ALA A 187 -6.00 14.78 -3.73
N ARG A 188 -5.79 15.05 -5.02
CA ARG A 188 -6.82 15.55 -5.94
C ARG A 188 -7.96 14.57 -6.15
N GLU A 189 -7.66 13.31 -6.43
CA GLU A 189 -8.66 12.25 -6.62
C GLU A 189 -9.53 12.03 -5.38
N TYR A 190 -8.90 12.04 -4.20
CA TYR A 190 -9.61 11.95 -2.94
C TYR A 190 -10.45 13.20 -2.65
N LYS A 191 -9.96 14.40 -2.96
CA LYS A 191 -10.73 15.64 -2.82
C LYS A 191 -11.99 15.60 -3.69
N GLU A 192 -11.86 15.23 -4.95
CA GLU A 192 -12.99 15.15 -5.89
C GLU A 192 -14.07 14.19 -5.40
N THR A 193 -13.66 13.00 -4.94
CA THR A 193 -14.63 12.02 -4.39
C THR A 193 -15.24 12.49 -3.08
N THR A 194 -14.46 13.15 -2.22
CA THR A 194 -14.97 13.75 -0.98
C THR A 194 -16.02 14.82 -1.28
N ASN A 195 -15.77 15.67 -2.28
CA ASN A 195 -16.72 16.71 -2.70
C ASN A 195 -18.01 16.10 -3.26
N LEU A 196 -17.90 15.07 -4.12
CA LEU A 196 -19.06 14.33 -4.61
C LEU A 196 -19.92 13.79 -3.45
N LEU A 197 -19.30 13.16 -2.45
CA LEU A 197 -20.01 12.65 -1.28
C LEU A 197 -20.62 13.76 -0.42
N ILE A 198 -19.96 14.92 -0.30
CA ILE A 198 -20.48 16.09 0.39
C ILE A 198 -21.76 16.60 -0.28
N GLU A 199 -21.81 16.65 -1.61
CA GLU A 199 -23.01 17.05 -2.36
C GLU A 199 -24.18 16.13 -2.05
N LYS A 200 -23.95 14.81 -2.08
CA LYS A 200 -24.98 13.81 -1.74
C LYS A 200 -25.43 13.91 -0.28
N TYR A 201 -24.48 14.07 0.65
CA TYR A 201 -24.73 14.28 2.07
C TYR A 201 -25.63 15.49 2.35
N LYS A 202 -25.44 16.60 1.63
CA LYS A 202 -26.25 17.81 1.80
C LYS A 202 -27.73 17.56 1.49
N THR A 203 -28.00 16.78 0.44
CA THR A 203 -29.37 16.46 0.00
C THR A 203 -30.00 15.28 0.73
N ALA A 204 -29.20 14.37 1.28
CA ALA A 204 -29.68 13.18 1.98
C ALA A 204 -30.31 13.50 3.34
N SER A 205 -31.17 12.58 3.81
CA SER A 205 -31.82 12.63 5.12
C SER A 205 -31.78 11.25 5.81
N GLY A 206 -32.17 11.19 7.08
CA GLY A 206 -32.28 9.93 7.82
C GLY A 206 -30.99 9.09 7.83
N GLU A 207 -31.13 7.80 7.56
CA GLU A 207 -30.03 6.84 7.57
C GLU A 207 -29.06 7.06 6.41
N GLU A 208 -29.55 7.39 5.22
CA GLU A 208 -28.71 7.70 4.04
C GLU A 208 -27.72 8.84 4.34
N LYS A 209 -28.18 9.89 5.04
CA LYS A 209 -27.31 11.00 5.45
C LYS A 209 -26.20 10.54 6.39
N LYS A 210 -26.49 9.63 7.32
CA LYS A 210 -25.47 9.05 8.21
C LYS A 210 -24.47 8.21 7.42
N THR A 211 -24.96 7.42 6.47
CA THR A 211 -24.11 6.61 5.59
C THR A 211 -23.16 7.46 4.75
N TYR A 212 -23.62 8.55 4.14
CA TYR A 212 -22.71 9.47 3.45
C TYR A 212 -21.68 10.10 4.39
N LYS A 213 -22.05 10.43 5.63
CA LYS A 213 -21.09 10.92 6.63
C LYS A 213 -20.03 9.87 6.99
N THR A 214 -20.40 8.60 7.03
CA THR A 214 -19.47 7.47 7.20
C THR A 214 -18.55 7.36 6.00
N LEU A 215 -19.07 7.37 4.77
CA LEU A 215 -18.28 7.32 3.54
C LEU A 215 -17.29 8.50 3.45
N ILE A 216 -17.72 9.73 3.76
CA ILE A 216 -16.85 10.91 3.82
C ILE A 216 -15.70 10.69 4.81
N ASN A 217 -15.97 10.15 6.00
CA ASN A 217 -14.93 9.82 6.97
C ASN A 217 -13.95 8.76 6.43
N THR A 218 -14.48 7.69 5.86
CA THR A 218 -13.68 6.57 5.32
C THR A 218 -12.75 7.04 4.20
N VAL A 219 -13.28 7.82 3.26
CA VAL A 219 -12.53 8.38 2.11
C VAL A 219 -11.49 9.40 2.59
N ALA A 220 -11.85 10.30 3.51
CA ALA A 220 -10.91 11.26 4.05
C ALA A 220 -9.78 10.58 4.83
N ILE A 221 -10.07 9.57 5.66
CA ILE A 221 -9.03 8.79 6.37
C ILE A 221 -8.11 8.08 5.37
N ALA A 222 -8.67 7.51 4.30
CA ALA A 222 -7.88 6.89 3.23
C ALA A 222 -6.98 7.93 2.53
N MET A 223 -7.48 9.13 2.24
CA MET A 223 -6.68 10.23 1.70
C MET A 223 -5.48 10.54 2.59
N LEU A 224 -5.71 10.71 3.90
CA LEU A 224 -4.66 11.09 4.84
C LEU A 224 -3.58 10.02 4.98
N ASP A 225 -3.95 8.73 4.93
CA ASP A 225 -2.98 7.63 4.88
C ASP A 225 -2.14 7.68 3.61
N ASN A 226 -2.78 7.78 2.46
CA ASN A 226 -2.09 7.72 1.18
C ASN A 226 -1.20 8.94 0.94
N VAL A 227 -1.67 10.15 1.28
CA VAL A 227 -0.86 11.37 1.18
C VAL A 227 0.35 11.34 2.12
N ALA A 228 0.14 10.94 3.39
CA ALA A 228 1.25 10.88 4.34
C ALA A 228 2.32 9.86 3.92
N THR A 229 1.91 8.80 3.22
CA THR A 229 2.79 7.71 2.78
C THR A 229 3.34 7.87 1.36
N SER A 230 2.77 8.76 0.54
CA SER A 230 3.35 9.17 -0.74
C SER A 230 4.46 10.23 -0.57
N GLU A 231 4.32 11.08 0.44
CA GLU A 231 5.25 12.19 0.71
C GLU A 231 5.84 12.05 2.13
N LEU A 232 6.65 11.02 2.36
CA LEU A 232 7.08 10.56 3.71
C LEU A 232 7.73 11.64 4.60
N ASN A 233 8.53 12.53 4.00
CA ASN A 233 9.29 13.56 4.70
C ASN A 233 8.48 14.84 4.90
N GLU A 234 8.15 15.49 3.79
CA GLU A 234 7.52 16.80 3.75
C GLU A 234 6.46 16.79 2.66
N LEU A 235 5.37 17.51 2.92
CA LEU A 235 4.31 17.64 1.94
C LEU A 235 4.69 18.67 0.88
N SER A 236 4.37 18.40 -0.38
CA SER A 236 4.50 19.41 -1.43
C SER A 236 3.49 20.54 -1.21
N ALA A 237 3.81 21.74 -1.70
CA ALA A 237 2.91 22.91 -1.60
C ALA A 237 1.54 22.63 -2.25
N GLY A 238 1.52 21.94 -3.39
CA GLY A 238 0.30 21.53 -4.08
C GLY A 238 -0.56 20.59 -3.23
N THR A 239 0.04 19.56 -2.65
CA THR A 239 -0.63 18.66 -1.69
C THR A 239 -1.20 19.43 -0.50
N GLU A 240 -0.43 20.35 0.09
CA GLU A 240 -0.92 21.15 1.21
C GLU A 240 -2.15 21.99 0.86
N ASP A 241 -2.16 22.63 -0.31
CA ASP A 241 -3.27 23.48 -0.73
C ASP A 241 -4.53 22.66 -1.01
N ILE A 242 -4.39 21.49 -1.62
CA ILE A 242 -5.52 20.54 -1.80
C ILE A 242 -6.07 20.08 -0.44
N LEU A 243 -5.21 19.76 0.53
CA LEU A 243 -5.65 19.39 1.88
C LEU A 243 -6.39 20.54 2.59
N LYS A 244 -5.90 21.78 2.48
CA LYS A 244 -6.56 22.96 3.06
C LYS A 244 -7.93 23.20 2.43
N GLU A 245 -8.04 23.08 1.11
CA GLU A 245 -9.31 23.20 0.39
C GLU A 245 -10.30 22.12 0.82
N THR A 246 -9.82 20.87 0.96
CA THR A 246 -10.64 19.75 1.44
C THR A 246 -11.16 20.02 2.86
N VAL A 247 -10.33 20.54 3.76
CA VAL A 247 -10.74 20.96 5.11
C VAL A 247 -11.80 22.06 5.07
N ALA A 248 -11.66 23.05 4.18
CA ALA A 248 -12.66 24.11 4.01
C ALA A 248 -14.01 23.54 3.54
N ASN A 249 -14.00 22.64 2.55
CA ASN A 249 -15.22 22.00 2.02
C ASN A 249 -15.93 21.16 3.08
N LEU A 250 -15.18 20.39 3.87
CA LEU A 250 -15.69 19.60 4.99
C LEU A 250 -16.32 20.50 6.07
N LYS A 251 -15.66 21.62 6.43
CA LYS A 251 -16.20 22.60 7.39
C LYS A 251 -17.50 23.23 6.89
N ASN A 252 -17.55 23.63 5.62
CA ASN A 252 -18.75 24.19 4.98
C ASN A 252 -19.92 23.19 4.93
N ALA A 253 -19.62 21.89 4.94
CA ALA A 253 -20.61 20.82 5.03
C ALA A 253 -20.98 20.42 6.48
N ASN A 254 -20.49 21.16 7.49
CA ASN A 254 -20.67 20.83 8.91
C ASN A 254 -20.10 19.45 9.31
N ILE A 255 -19.03 19.01 8.65
CA ILE A 255 -18.29 17.80 9.00
C ILE A 255 -17.18 18.15 10.00
N SER A 256 -17.15 17.42 11.13
CA SER A 256 -16.19 17.67 12.22
C SER A 256 -14.77 17.23 11.85
N ILE A 257 -13.91 18.21 11.58
CA ILE A 257 -12.47 17.99 11.34
C ILE A 257 -11.77 17.36 12.56
N LYS A 258 -12.18 17.76 13.77
CA LYS A 258 -11.67 17.17 15.02
C LYS A 258 -11.97 15.68 15.10
N THR A 259 -13.19 15.28 14.74
CA THR A 259 -13.59 13.87 14.73
C THR A 259 -12.82 13.08 13.67
N LEU A 260 -12.71 13.62 12.46
CA LEU A 260 -11.91 13.04 11.38
C LEU A 260 -10.46 12.79 11.81
N LYS A 261 -9.80 13.79 12.39
CA LYS A 261 -8.43 13.68 12.88
C LYS A 261 -8.28 12.63 13.98
N ASN A 262 -9.22 12.58 14.92
CA ASN A 262 -9.22 11.59 15.99
C ASN A 262 -9.40 10.17 15.47
N ASN A 263 -10.23 9.99 14.44
CA ASN A 263 -10.48 8.70 13.79
C ASN A 263 -9.32 8.27 12.88
N TRP A 264 -8.63 9.24 12.25
CA TRP A 264 -7.47 8.94 11.41
C TRP A 264 -6.29 8.39 12.21
N LYS A 265 -6.16 8.72 13.51
CA LYS A 265 -5.08 8.21 14.38
C LYS A 265 -3.67 8.44 13.80
N GLY A 266 -3.44 9.60 13.15
CA GLY A 266 -2.19 9.87 12.42
C GLY A 266 -0.92 9.71 13.26
N ASN A 267 -0.95 10.00 14.57
CA ASN A 267 0.23 9.82 15.42
C ASN A 267 0.69 8.36 15.51
N ASP A 268 -0.21 7.38 15.44
CA ASP A 268 0.16 5.96 15.42
C ASP A 268 0.91 5.63 14.12
N LEU A 269 0.42 6.18 12.99
CA LEU A 269 1.07 6.07 11.69
C LEU A 269 2.47 6.70 11.70
N LYS A 270 2.60 7.92 12.24
CA LYS A 270 3.87 8.61 12.42
C LYS A 270 4.86 7.79 13.24
N ASN A 271 4.42 7.24 14.37
CA ASN A 271 5.32 6.56 15.29
C ASN A 271 5.79 5.22 14.74
N LYS A 272 4.89 4.44 14.13
CA LYS A 272 5.22 3.13 13.56
C LYS A 272 6.07 3.24 12.30
N LEU A 273 5.74 4.17 11.41
CA LEU A 273 6.49 4.35 10.15
C LEU A 273 7.66 5.34 10.27
N LYS A 274 7.75 6.10 11.38
CA LYS A 274 8.75 7.17 11.58
C LYS A 274 8.73 8.23 10.47
N ILE A 275 7.55 8.59 9.96
CA ILE A 275 7.36 9.59 8.89
C ILE A 275 7.03 10.98 9.46
N SER A 276 7.65 12.03 8.94
CA SER A 276 7.45 13.40 9.44
C SER A 276 6.25 14.12 8.83
N SER A 277 5.82 13.70 7.63
CA SER A 277 4.70 14.28 6.86
C SER A 277 3.40 14.40 7.66
N VAL A 278 3.11 13.39 8.49
CA VAL A 278 1.96 13.37 9.40
C VAL A 278 1.91 14.61 10.30
N THR A 279 3.06 15.13 10.71
CA THR A 279 3.13 16.34 11.54
C THR A 279 2.50 17.52 10.83
N ARG A 280 2.73 17.64 9.51
CA ARG A 280 2.17 18.72 8.70
C ARG A 280 0.69 18.49 8.41
N VAL A 281 0.29 17.26 8.06
CA VAL A 281 -1.13 16.88 7.92
C VAL A 281 -1.92 17.22 9.18
N ASN A 282 -1.40 16.86 10.35
CA ASN A 282 -2.03 17.15 11.65
C ASN A 282 -2.20 18.64 11.96
N LYS A 283 -1.33 19.50 11.41
CA LYS A 283 -1.46 20.96 11.54
C LYS A 283 -2.57 21.50 10.64
N ILE A 284 -2.73 20.96 9.43
CA ILE A 284 -3.78 21.35 8.49
C ILE A 284 -5.17 20.95 9.02
N PHE A 285 -5.28 19.75 9.59
CA PHE A 285 -6.53 19.20 10.16
C PHE A 285 -6.74 19.61 11.64
N LYS A 286 -6.28 20.80 12.04
CA LYS A 286 -6.50 21.33 13.40
C LYS A 286 -7.84 22.05 13.54
#